data_AF-A0A7R9VVN9-F1
#
_entry.id   AF-A0A7R9VVN9-F1
#
_cell.length_a   1.000
_cell.length_b   1.000
_cell.length_c   1.000
_cell.angle_alpha   90.00
_cell.angle_beta   90.00
_cell.angle_gamma   90.00
#
_symmetry.space_group_name_H-M   'P 1'
#
loop_
_entity.id
_entity.type
_entity.pdbx_description
1 polymer ?
#
loop_
_entity_poly.entity_id
_entity_poly.type
_entity_poly.pdbx_seq_one_letter_code
_entity_poly.pdbx_strand_id
1 'polypeptide(L)'
;PRSSVMASITSSRVGIALPRPAPRRVGVRARVVADPKTTKSGWSPSSWRAFPIVQQPKYDDMKEYQAVLDEISTFPPLVFAGECRNLQDRLAAASRGDAFIVQGGDCAEAFDAFNANKIRDFYRVMLQM
;
A
#
# COMPACT_ATOMS: atom_id res chain seq x y z
N PRO A 1 -29.36 64.09 -43.68
CA PRO A 1 -29.87 62.77 -44.13
C PRO A 1 -28.75 61.71 -44.12
N ARG A 2 -29.03 60.57 -43.46
CA ARG A 2 -28.24 59.33 -43.35
C ARG A 2 -27.07 59.38 -42.35
N SER A 3 -27.32 59.18 -41.05
CA SER A 3 -27.62 57.93 -40.31
C SER A 3 -26.40 57.03 -40.08
N SER A 4 -25.98 57.06 -38.82
CA SER A 4 -25.10 56.14 -38.08
C SER A 4 -25.36 54.66 -38.36
N VAL A 5 -24.30 53.86 -38.45
CA VAL A 5 -24.33 52.41 -38.13
C VAL A 5 -23.01 52.01 -37.46
N MET A 6 -23.10 51.77 -36.15
CA MET A 6 -22.12 51.01 -35.37
C MET A 6 -22.12 49.54 -35.82
N ALA A 7 -20.96 49.01 -36.21
CA ALA A 7 -20.77 47.58 -36.44
C ALA A 7 -20.25 46.93 -35.16
N SER A 8 -21.16 46.33 -34.40
CA SER A 8 -20.86 45.42 -33.29
C SER A 8 -20.32 44.11 -33.85
N ILE A 9 -19.04 43.81 -33.61
CA ILE A 9 -18.45 42.50 -33.92
C ILE A 9 -18.66 41.59 -32.72
N THR A 10 -19.82 40.92 -32.70
CA THR A 10 -20.04 39.72 -31.91
C THR A 10 -19.89 38.51 -32.84
N SER A 11 -18.84 37.70 -32.69
CA SER A 11 -18.87 36.32 -33.20
C SER A 11 -17.85 35.41 -32.49
N SER A 12 -18.42 34.59 -31.61
CA SER A 12 -18.20 33.15 -31.55
C SER A 12 -16.77 32.66 -31.26
N ARG A 13 -16.51 32.40 -29.97
CA ARG A 13 -15.51 31.41 -29.56
C ARG A 13 -15.91 30.05 -30.14
N VAL A 14 -15.26 29.63 -31.21
CA VAL A 14 -15.24 28.22 -31.63
C VAL A 14 -14.38 27.48 -30.61
N GLY A 15 -15.01 26.98 -29.55
CA GLY A 15 -14.40 26.02 -28.66
C GLY A 15 -14.35 24.68 -29.37
N ILE A 16 -13.20 24.35 -29.97
CA ILE A 16 -12.91 22.98 -30.40
C ILE A 16 -12.73 22.16 -29.12
N ALA A 17 -13.82 21.52 -28.68
CA ALA A 17 -13.77 20.52 -27.62
C ALA A 17 -13.05 19.29 -28.18
N LEU A 18 -11.73 19.21 -27.96
CA LEU A 18 -10.99 17.98 -28.21
C LEU A 18 -11.60 16.88 -27.34
N PRO A 19 -11.92 15.70 -27.91
CA PRO A 19 -12.42 14.59 -27.12
C PRO A 19 -11.35 14.19 -26.10
N ARG A 20 -11.72 14.21 -24.80
CA ARG A 20 -10.87 13.64 -23.74
C ARG A 20 -10.62 12.16 -24.07
N PRO A 21 -9.35 11.70 -24.12
CA PRO A 21 -9.08 10.28 -24.30
C PRO A 21 -9.68 9.50 -23.13
N ALA A 22 -10.46 8.47 -23.43
CA ALA A 22 -11.01 7.57 -22.44
C ALA A 22 -9.88 6.94 -21.58
N PRO A 23 -10.11 6.68 -20.29
CA PRO A 23 -9.12 6.01 -19.46
C PRO A 23 -8.82 4.63 -20.05
N ARG A 24 -7.58 4.45 -20.52
CA ARG A 24 -7.10 3.19 -21.08
C ARG A 24 -7.00 2.19 -19.92
N ARG A 25 -8.02 1.34 -19.75
CA ARG A 25 -7.97 0.23 -18.77
C ARG A 25 -6.84 -0.71 -19.18
N VAL A 26 -5.67 -0.56 -18.55
CA VAL A 26 -4.61 -1.57 -18.63
C VAL A 26 -5.10 -2.75 -17.79
N GLY A 27 -5.71 -3.73 -18.46
CA GLY A 27 -6.12 -4.98 -17.84
C GLY A 27 -4.89 -5.81 -17.49
N VAL A 28 -4.25 -5.56 -16.35
CA VAL A 28 -3.29 -6.50 -15.78
C VAL A 28 -4.10 -7.67 -15.23
N ARG A 29 -4.33 -8.69 -16.06
CA ARG A 29 -4.78 -9.99 -15.57
C ARG A 29 -3.62 -10.59 -14.78
N ALA A 30 -3.61 -10.38 -13.47
CA ALA A 30 -2.80 -11.18 -12.57
C ALA A 30 -3.24 -12.64 -12.75
N ARG A 31 -2.45 -13.43 -13.47
CA ARG A 31 -2.66 -14.86 -13.61
C ARG A 31 -2.25 -15.48 -12.28
N VAL A 32 -3.18 -15.56 -11.33
CA VAL A 32 -3.02 -16.43 -10.17
C VAL A 32 -3.06 -17.86 -10.72
N VAL A 33 -1.89 -18.44 -10.96
CA VAL A 33 -1.79 -19.88 -11.26
C VAL A 33 -1.99 -20.59 -9.93
N ALA A 34 -3.24 -20.82 -9.57
CA ALA A 34 -3.59 -21.73 -8.49
C ALA A 34 -3.45 -23.16 -9.03
N ASP A 35 -2.49 -23.91 -8.49
CA ASP A 35 -2.29 -25.33 -8.82
C ASP A 35 -3.44 -26.16 -8.21
N PRO A 36 -4.21 -26.95 -8.99
CA PRO A 36 -5.45 -27.58 -8.53
C PRO A 36 -5.27 -28.81 -7.62
N LYS A 37 -4.06 -29.10 -7.11
CA LYS A 37 -3.75 -30.29 -6.31
C LYS A 37 -3.41 -30.04 -4.83
N THR A 38 -3.79 -28.90 -4.25
CA THR A 38 -3.64 -28.70 -2.80
C THR A 38 -4.93 -29.08 -2.09
N THR A 39 -4.97 -30.30 -1.55
CA THR A 39 -5.96 -30.72 -0.54
C THR A 39 -6.06 -29.66 0.55
N LYS A 40 -7.27 -29.25 0.95
CA LYS A 40 -7.54 -28.24 1.98
C LYS A 40 -6.91 -28.64 3.34
N SER A 41 -5.61 -28.43 3.51
CA SER A 41 -5.06 -28.16 4.82
C SER A 41 -5.60 -26.78 5.22
N GLY A 42 -6.42 -26.72 6.28
CA GLY A 42 -6.93 -25.45 6.78
C GLY A 42 -5.78 -24.48 7.08
N TRP A 43 -5.97 -23.19 6.80
CA TRP A 43 -4.98 -22.18 7.14
C TRP A 43 -4.78 -22.15 8.66
N SER A 44 -3.53 -22.13 9.08
CA SER A 44 -3.12 -21.85 10.46
C SER A 44 -1.87 -20.97 10.44
N PRO A 45 -1.55 -20.24 11.53
CA PRO A 45 -0.33 -19.44 11.63
C PRO A 45 0.96 -20.23 11.41
N SER A 46 0.95 -21.56 11.57
CA SER A 46 2.11 -22.44 11.36
C SER A 46 2.16 -23.11 9.98
N SER A 47 1.08 -23.05 9.20
CA SER A 47 0.94 -23.76 7.91
C SER A 47 1.99 -23.36 6.87
N TRP A 48 2.52 -22.14 6.92
CA TRP A 48 3.56 -21.66 5.99
C TRP A 48 4.86 -22.47 6.05
N ARG A 49 5.16 -23.13 7.18
CA ARG A 49 6.37 -23.92 7.38
C ARG A 49 6.44 -25.18 6.50
N ALA A 50 5.31 -25.59 5.91
CA ALA A 50 5.26 -26.71 4.97
C ALA A 50 5.65 -26.33 3.54
N PHE A 51 5.85 -25.04 3.24
CA PHE A 51 6.18 -24.54 1.91
C PHE A 51 7.69 -24.23 1.79
N PRO A 52 8.26 -24.21 0.57
CA PRO A 52 9.66 -23.85 0.36
C PRO A 52 9.99 -22.43 0.83
N ILE A 53 11.12 -22.25 1.51
CA ILE A 53 11.61 -20.98 2.08
C ILE A 53 13.07 -20.75 1.69
N VAL A 54 13.46 -19.50 1.42
CA VAL A 54 14.79 -19.16 0.86
C VAL A 54 15.67 -18.34 1.82
N GLN A 55 15.09 -17.36 2.52
CA GLN A 55 15.84 -16.34 3.29
C GLN A 55 15.65 -16.51 4.80
N GLN A 56 15.64 -17.75 5.30
CA GLN A 56 15.55 -18.01 6.74
C GLN A 56 16.94 -18.25 7.33
N PRO A 57 17.27 -17.64 8.49
CA PRO A 57 18.51 -17.95 9.19
C PRO A 57 18.49 -19.41 9.68
N LYS A 58 19.68 -20.01 9.76
CA LYS A 58 19.88 -21.30 10.41
C LYS A 58 20.28 -21.02 11.86
N TYR A 59 19.44 -21.42 12.80
CA TYR A 59 19.74 -21.35 14.23
C TYR A 59 20.38 -22.67 14.67
N ASP A 60 21.44 -22.59 15.47
CA ASP A 60 22.15 -23.78 15.95
C ASP A 60 21.40 -24.47 17.09
N ASP A 61 20.79 -23.70 18.00
CA ASP A 61 19.99 -24.21 19.12
C ASP A 61 18.48 -24.01 18.88
N MET A 62 17.81 -25.09 18.50
CA MET A 62 16.36 -25.10 18.28
C MET A 62 15.55 -25.01 19.58
N LYS A 63 16.13 -25.37 20.73
CA LYS A 63 15.48 -25.25 22.04
C LYS A 63 15.46 -23.79 22.49
N GLU A 64 16.57 -23.08 22.34
CA GLU A 64 16.64 -21.63 22.59
C GLU A 64 15.71 -20.87 21.65
N TYR A 65 15.71 -21.20 20.36
CA TYR A 65 14.77 -20.64 19.37
C TYR A 65 13.31 -20.79 19.82
N GLN A 66 12.90 -21.98 20.28
CA GLN A 66 11.53 -22.20 20.73
C GLN A 66 11.21 -21.42 22.02
N ALA A 67 12.17 -21.35 22.96
CA ALA A 67 11.99 -20.58 24.19
C ALA A 67 11.76 -19.09 23.91
N VAL A 68 12.51 -18.49 22.97
CA VAL A 68 12.33 -17.08 22.56
C VAL A 68 10.98 -16.87 21.88
N LEU A 69 10.52 -17.80 21.04
CA LEU A 69 9.18 -17.71 20.43
C LEU A 69 8.07 -17.77 21.46
N ASP A 70 8.20 -18.66 22.46
CA ASP A 70 7.23 -18.81 23.53
C ASP A 70 7.18 -17.52 24.37
N GLU A 71 8.32 -16.91 24.68
CA GLU A 71 8.40 -15.61 25.37
C GLU A 71 7.71 -14.49 24.58
N ILE A 72 8.07 -14.29 23.31
CA ILE A 72 7.49 -13.22 22.46
C ILE A 72 5.98 -13.39 22.31
N SER A 73 5.47 -14.63 22.30
CA SER A 73 4.03 -14.90 22.20
C SER A 73 3.21 -14.35 23.37
N THR A 74 3.85 -14.06 24.51
CA THR A 74 3.21 -13.48 25.69
C THR A 74 3.10 -11.96 25.65
N PHE A 75 3.85 -11.30 24.76
CA PHE A 75 3.87 -9.85 24.69
C PHE A 75 2.58 -9.30 24.08
N PRO A 76 2.17 -8.07 24.47
CA PRO A 76 0.99 -7.45 23.89
C PRO A 76 1.17 -7.24 22.38
N PRO A 77 0.09 -7.32 21.60
CA PRO A 77 0.16 -7.06 20.17
C PRO A 77 0.53 -5.60 19.90
N LEU A 78 1.29 -5.35 18.82
CA LEU A 78 1.70 -4.00 18.41
C LEU A 78 0.52 -3.17 17.85
N VAL A 79 -0.47 -3.84 17.26
CA VAL A 79 -1.64 -3.20 16.63
C VAL A 79 -2.90 -4.01 16.92
N PHE A 80 -4.04 -3.33 16.97
CA PHE A 80 -5.34 -3.96 17.16
C PHE A 80 -5.97 -4.39 15.84
N ALA A 81 -6.78 -5.45 15.88
CA ALA A 81 -7.47 -5.96 14.69
C ALA A 81 -8.41 -4.93 14.03
N GLY A 82 -8.95 -3.98 14.82
CA GLY A 82 -9.77 -2.88 14.30
C GLY A 82 -8.98 -1.90 13.44
N GLU A 83 -7.72 -1.64 13.80
CA GLU A 83 -6.83 -0.76 13.05
C GLU A 83 -6.46 -1.38 11.70
N CYS A 84 -6.22 -2.69 11.66
CA CYS A 84 -5.99 -3.43 10.42
C CYS A 84 -7.19 -3.37 9.46
N ARG A 85 -8.42 -3.47 9.98
CA ARG A 85 -9.64 -3.32 9.17
C ARG A 85 -9.78 -1.90 8.62
N ASN A 86 -9.55 -0.89 9.46
CA ASN A 86 -9.56 0.51 9.03
C ASN A 86 -8.51 0.77 7.93
N LEU A 87 -7.31 0.19 8.05
CA LEU A 87 -6.27 0.27 7.02
C LEU A 87 -6.73 -0.42 5.73
N GLN A 88 -7.35 -1.60 5.82
CA GLN A 88 -7.88 -2.34 4.68
C GLN A 88 -8.92 -1.51 3.89
N ASP A 89 -9.83 -0.83 4.58
CA ASP A 89 -10.83 0.03 3.94
C ASP A 89 -10.19 1.23 3.20
N ARG A 90 -9.14 1.83 3.79
CA ARG A 90 -8.37 2.92 3.18
C ARG A 90 -7.58 2.45 1.95
N LEU A 91 -6.95 1.27 2.03
CA LEU A 91 -6.27 0.64 0.90
C LEU A 91 -7.26 0.28 -0.21
N ALA A 92 -8.48 -0.13 0.14
CA ALA A 92 -9.54 -0.38 -0.83
C ALA A 92 -10.00 0.90 -1.56
N ALA A 93 -10.00 2.06 -0.89
CA ALA A 93 -10.23 3.35 -1.54
C ALA A 93 -9.10 3.69 -2.52
N ALA A 94 -7.85 3.52 -2.10
CA ALA A 94 -6.71 3.75 -2.97
C ALA A 94 -6.70 2.84 -4.22
N SER A 95 -7.09 1.56 -4.07
CA SER A 95 -7.16 0.62 -5.21
C SER A 95 -8.22 0.98 -6.24
N ARG A 96 -9.26 1.74 -5.85
CA ARG A 96 -10.27 2.30 -6.77
C ARG A 96 -9.84 3.64 -7.39
N GLY A 97 -8.73 4.22 -6.94
CA GLY A 97 -8.27 5.54 -7.35
C GLY A 97 -8.88 6.70 -6.55
N ASP A 98 -9.55 6.42 -5.44
CA ASP A 98 -10.19 7.43 -4.57
C ASP A 98 -9.20 8.04 -3.55
N ALA A 99 -7.99 7.48 -3.43
CA ALA A 99 -6.93 7.91 -2.52
C ALA A 99 -5.53 7.53 -3.06
N PHE A 100 -4.48 8.10 -2.47
CA PHE A 100 -3.09 7.73 -2.74
C PHE A 100 -2.45 7.10 -1.49
N ILE A 101 -1.45 6.23 -1.70
CA ILE A 101 -0.68 5.60 -0.63
C ILE A 101 0.73 6.19 -0.65
N VAL A 102 1.16 6.69 0.50
CA VAL A 102 2.57 7.04 0.74
C VAL A 102 3.09 6.08 1.80
N GLN A 103 4.07 5.26 1.43
CA GLN A 103 4.76 4.35 2.33
C GLN A 103 6.26 4.66 2.26
N GLY A 104 6.87 4.89 3.42
CA GLY A 104 8.28 5.19 3.54
C GLY A 104 8.82 4.65 4.87
N GLY A 105 10.14 4.59 4.99
CA GLY A 105 10.83 4.11 6.17
C GLY A 105 12.32 3.89 5.91
N ASP A 106 13.03 3.45 6.95
CA ASP A 106 14.41 2.99 6.82
C ASP A 106 14.48 1.73 5.94
N CYS A 107 15.61 1.54 5.23
CA CYS A 107 15.86 0.30 4.49
C CYS A 107 16.04 -0.91 5.43
N ALA A 108 16.69 -0.67 6.57
CA ALA A 108 16.83 -1.61 7.67
C ALA A 108 16.95 -0.80 8.96
N GLU A 109 16.09 -1.11 9.92
CA GLU A 109 16.18 -0.52 11.25
C GLU A 109 17.28 -1.24 12.05
N ALA A 110 18.03 -0.48 12.85
CA ALA A 110 19.14 -0.98 13.64
C ALA A 110 19.00 -0.56 15.10
N PHE A 111 19.39 -1.45 16.03
CA PHE A 111 19.22 -1.22 17.47
C PHE A 111 20.03 -0.03 17.99
N ASP A 112 21.24 0.18 17.45
CA ASP A 112 22.10 1.31 17.80
C ASP A 112 21.57 2.65 17.26
N ALA A 113 20.81 2.61 16.17
CA ALA A 113 20.18 3.77 15.55
C ALA A 113 18.76 4.04 16.07
N PHE A 114 18.27 3.28 17.06
CA PHE A 114 16.93 3.46 17.62
C PHE A 114 16.89 4.60 18.64
N ASN A 115 16.46 5.79 18.20
CA ASN A 115 16.29 6.95 19.09
C ASN A 115 15.11 7.85 18.69
N ALA A 116 14.60 8.60 19.67
CA ALA A 116 13.42 9.45 19.51
C ALA A 116 13.57 10.56 18.46
N ASN A 117 14.79 11.10 18.26
CA ASN A 117 15.02 12.15 17.27
C ASN A 117 14.84 11.58 15.86
N LYS A 118 15.41 10.40 15.58
CA LYS A 118 15.28 9.73 14.28
C LYS A 118 13.82 9.46 13.93
N ILE A 119 13.05 8.90 14.86
CA ILE A 119 11.62 8.60 14.66
C ILE A 119 10.83 9.89 14.39
N ARG A 120 11.05 10.94 15.20
CA ARG A 120 10.39 12.24 15.03
C ARG A 120 10.68 12.86 13.68
N ASP A 121 11.95 12.87 13.29
CA ASP A 121 12.39 13.56 12.07
C ASP A 121 11.90 12.80 10.83
N PHE A 122 11.86 11.46 10.86
CA PHE A 122 11.19 10.66 9.83
C PHE A 122 9.69 10.97 9.74
N TYR A 123 8.99 11.02 10.88
CA TYR A 123 7.56 11.34 10.90
C TYR A 123 7.26 12.73 10.35
N ARG A 124 8.13 13.72 10.61
CA ARG A 124 8.02 15.07 10.03
C ARG A 124 8.10 15.05 8.50
N VAL A 125 9.05 14.30 7.95
CA VAL A 125 9.19 14.16 6.49
C VAL A 125 7.95 13.51 5.89
N MET A 126 7.45 12.44 6.49
CA MET A 126 6.24 11.76 6.02
C MET A 126 4.99 12.65 6.02
N LEU A 127 4.89 13.61 6.95
CA LEU A 127 3.77 14.57 7.00
C LEU A 127 3.94 15.77 6.06
N GLN A 128 5.14 16.00 5.54
CA GLN A 128 5.42 17.08 4.58
C GLN A 128 5.17 16.68 3.12
N MET A 129 5.15 15.36 2.83
CA MET A 129 4.88 14.80 1.50
C MET A 129 3.37 14.70 1.23
#